data_AF-C0C6N1-F1
#
_entry.id   AF-C0C6N1-F1
#
_cell.length_a   1.000
_cell.length_b   1.000
_cell.length_c   1.000
_cell.angle_alpha   90.00
_cell.angle_beta   90.00
_cell.angle_gamma   90.00
#
_symmetry.space_group_name_H-M   'P 1'
#
loop_
_entity.id
_entity.type
_entity.pdbx_description
1 polymer ?
#
loop_
_entity_poly.entity_id
_entity_poly.type
_entity_poly.pdbx_seq_one_letter_code
_entity_poly.pdbx_strand_id
1 'polypeptide(L)'
;LYGSNPVCVGMALAGKMNGQDYRVYTVMGDGELAEGSVWEGAMAACQYKLDNLCAVVDRNRLQISGNTEDVMGHDDLHERFGAFGWHVIDVADGNDIDQLHAAFEEAKTVKGQPTVLIANTVKGKGSSVMENKANWHHKVPNEEELAQIRKDLAERKEAALHG
;
A
#
# COMPACT_ATOMS: atom_id res chain seq x y z
N LEU A 1 1.92 -8.97 8.20
CA LEU A 1 0.67 -8.23 8.49
C LEU A 1 -0.36 -8.87 7.60
N TYR A 2 -1.28 -9.63 8.19
CA TYR A 2 -2.32 -10.36 7.45
C TYR A 2 -3.66 -9.96 8.05
N GLY A 3 -4.68 -9.74 7.22
CA GLY A 3 -6.03 -9.37 7.66
C GLY A 3 -6.23 -7.89 8.04
N SER A 4 -5.37 -6.98 7.57
CA SER A 4 -5.49 -5.55 7.87
C SER A 4 -6.78 -4.92 7.29
N ASN A 5 -7.12 -5.27 6.05
CA ASN A 5 -8.30 -4.77 5.35
C ASN A 5 -9.64 -5.07 6.05
N PRO A 6 -9.99 -6.34 6.38
CA PRO A 6 -11.28 -6.64 6.99
C PRO A 6 -11.47 -5.98 8.37
N VAL A 7 -10.40 -5.80 9.14
CA VAL A 7 -10.45 -5.04 10.40
C VAL A 7 -10.78 -3.57 10.13
N CYS A 8 -10.10 -2.95 9.16
CA CYS A 8 -10.34 -1.56 8.79
C CYS A 8 -11.73 -1.31 8.19
N VAL A 9 -12.31 -2.29 7.48
CA VAL A 9 -13.73 -2.25 7.06
C VAL A 9 -14.65 -2.13 8.26
N GLY A 10 -14.44 -2.94 9.31
CA GLY A 10 -15.20 -2.85 10.55
C GLY A 10 -15.06 -1.50 11.25
N MET A 11 -13.83 -0.96 11.31
CA MET A 11 -13.56 0.36 11.90
C MET A 11 -14.26 1.48 11.11
N ALA A 12 -14.18 1.46 9.78
CA ALA A 12 -14.82 2.46 8.93
C ALA A 12 -16.35 2.42 9.05
N LEU A 13 -16.92 1.22 9.09
CA LEU A 13 -18.36 1.01 9.30
C LEU A 13 -18.80 1.55 10.68
N ALA A 14 -18.06 1.24 11.75
CA ALA A 14 -18.35 1.74 13.09
C ALA A 14 -18.29 3.28 13.15
N GLY A 15 -17.30 3.89 12.49
CA GLY A 15 -17.20 5.36 12.37
C GLY A 15 -18.44 5.98 11.75
N LYS A 16 -18.92 5.42 10.62
CA LYS A 16 -20.15 5.90 9.97
C LYS A 16 -21.39 5.71 10.85
N MET A 17 -21.55 4.55 11.47
CA MET A 17 -22.70 4.26 12.35
C MET A 17 -22.76 5.21 13.55
N ASN A 18 -21.59 5.65 14.04
CA ASN A 18 -21.47 6.57 15.17
C ASN A 18 -21.41 8.05 14.75
N GLY A 19 -21.65 8.38 13.48
CA GLY A 19 -21.62 9.75 12.96
C GLY A 19 -20.27 10.44 13.10
N GLN A 20 -19.18 9.68 13.12
CA GLN A 20 -17.82 10.21 13.26
C GLN A 20 -17.29 10.72 11.90
N ASP A 21 -16.43 11.72 11.93
CA ASP A 21 -15.86 12.38 10.75
C ASP A 21 -14.45 11.89 10.37
N TYR A 22 -13.91 10.93 11.10
CA TYR A 22 -12.59 10.36 10.79
C TYR A 22 -12.60 9.48 9.53
N ARG A 23 -11.44 9.40 8.89
CA ARG A 23 -11.12 8.38 7.87
C ARG A 23 -10.25 7.27 8.45
N VAL A 24 -10.44 6.06 7.95
CA VAL A 24 -9.63 4.89 8.24
C VAL A 24 -8.69 4.65 7.06
N TYR A 25 -7.41 4.44 7.37
CA TYR A 25 -6.38 4.11 6.39
C TYR A 25 -5.82 2.71 6.69
N THR A 26 -5.56 1.94 5.64
CA THR A 26 -4.85 0.65 5.74
C THR A 26 -3.79 0.54 4.67
N VAL A 27 -2.69 -0.14 4.99
CA VAL A 27 -1.62 -0.45 4.05
C VAL A 27 -1.52 -1.97 3.95
N MET A 28 -1.59 -2.48 2.73
CA MET A 28 -1.48 -3.89 2.40
C MET A 28 -0.28 -4.12 1.50
N GLY A 29 0.37 -5.27 1.65
CA GLY A 29 1.34 -5.73 0.65
C GLY A 29 0.64 -6.34 -0.56
N ASP A 30 1.21 -6.24 -1.74
CA ASP A 30 0.68 -6.97 -2.91
C ASP A 30 0.67 -8.50 -2.72
N GLY A 31 1.63 -9.08 -2.00
CA GLY A 31 1.57 -10.49 -1.59
C GLY A 31 0.40 -10.84 -0.64
N GLU A 32 -0.10 -9.87 0.15
CA GLU A 32 -1.27 -10.05 1.04
C GLU A 32 -2.57 -10.21 0.22
N LEU A 33 -2.62 -9.68 -1.01
CA LEU A 33 -3.80 -9.76 -1.86
C LEU A 33 -4.11 -11.19 -2.36
N ALA A 34 -3.23 -12.15 -2.14
CA ALA A 34 -3.51 -13.57 -2.37
C ALA A 34 -4.52 -14.14 -1.35
N GLU A 35 -4.78 -13.44 -0.24
CA GLU A 35 -5.74 -13.88 0.77
C GLU A 35 -7.19 -13.60 0.35
N GLY A 36 -8.06 -14.61 0.49
CA GLY A 36 -9.50 -14.46 0.22
C GLY A 36 -10.18 -13.40 1.10
N SER A 37 -9.71 -13.23 2.34
CA SER A 37 -10.23 -12.27 3.32
C SER A 37 -10.15 -10.82 2.83
N VAL A 38 -9.14 -10.49 2.02
CA VAL A 38 -8.98 -9.16 1.43
C VAL A 38 -10.15 -8.86 0.48
N TRP A 39 -10.52 -9.82 -0.35
CA TRP A 39 -11.58 -9.69 -1.35
C TRP A 39 -12.98 -9.72 -0.71
N GLU A 40 -13.17 -10.52 0.34
CA GLU A 40 -14.37 -10.44 1.18
C GLU A 40 -14.54 -9.05 1.81
N GLY A 41 -13.44 -8.49 2.33
CA GLY A 41 -13.41 -7.12 2.83
C GLY A 41 -13.69 -6.07 1.75
N ALA A 42 -13.14 -6.25 0.54
CA ALA A 42 -13.38 -5.37 -0.59
C ALA A 42 -14.87 -5.33 -1.00
N MET A 43 -15.52 -6.50 -1.08
CA MET A 43 -16.97 -6.60 -1.32
C MET A 43 -17.77 -5.87 -0.24
N ALA A 44 -17.46 -6.12 1.04
CA ALA A 44 -18.17 -5.50 2.15
C ALA A 44 -18.02 -3.97 2.16
N ALA A 45 -16.81 -3.45 1.91
CA ALA A 45 -16.55 -2.01 1.91
C ALA A 45 -17.41 -1.26 0.87
N CYS A 46 -17.57 -1.84 -0.33
CA CYS A 46 -18.45 -1.30 -1.34
C CYS A 46 -19.93 -1.40 -0.94
N GLN A 47 -20.37 -2.57 -0.47
CA GLN A 47 -21.75 -2.78 -0.02
C GLN A 47 -22.20 -1.73 1.02
N TYR A 48 -21.31 -1.38 1.95
CA TYR A 48 -21.57 -0.39 2.99
C TYR A 48 -21.18 1.04 2.61
N LYS A 49 -20.77 1.29 1.35
CA LYS A 49 -20.42 2.62 0.84
C LYS A 49 -19.38 3.33 1.70
N LEU A 50 -18.33 2.63 2.10
CA LEU A 50 -17.33 3.13 3.08
C LEU A 50 -16.36 4.15 2.46
N ASP A 51 -16.86 5.32 2.07
CA ASP A 51 -16.06 6.45 1.58
C ASP A 51 -15.12 7.08 2.62
N ASN A 52 -15.20 6.64 3.87
CA ASN A 52 -14.23 6.96 4.90
C ASN A 52 -13.10 5.93 4.99
N LEU A 53 -13.05 4.92 4.12
CA LEU A 53 -11.95 3.95 4.02
C LEU A 53 -11.05 4.27 2.81
N CYS A 54 -9.74 4.32 3.08
CA CYS A 54 -8.70 4.46 2.08
C CYS A 54 -7.65 3.36 2.27
N ALA A 55 -7.57 2.42 1.34
CA ALA A 55 -6.53 1.42 1.31
C ALA A 55 -5.33 1.88 0.47
N VAL A 56 -4.16 1.36 0.77
CA VAL A 56 -2.95 1.52 -0.04
C VAL A 56 -2.37 0.13 -0.28
N VAL A 57 -2.16 -0.24 -1.53
CA VAL A 57 -1.41 -1.42 -1.92
C VAL A 57 0.03 -1.01 -2.17
N ASP A 58 0.95 -1.52 -1.35
CA ASP A 58 2.39 -1.46 -1.58
C ASP A 58 2.76 -2.45 -2.71
N ARG A 59 2.76 -1.96 -3.95
CA ARG A 59 2.95 -2.76 -5.17
C ARG A 59 4.43 -2.86 -5.54
N ASN A 60 5.20 -3.54 -4.70
CA ASN A 60 6.65 -3.74 -4.86
C ASN A 60 7.03 -5.03 -5.63
N ARG A 61 6.06 -5.89 -5.94
CA ARG A 61 6.18 -7.14 -6.71
C ARG A 61 7.00 -8.24 -6.03
N LEU A 62 7.29 -8.14 -4.73
CA LEU A 62 8.16 -9.07 -4.01
C LEU A 62 7.57 -9.54 -2.67
N GLN A 63 7.37 -10.85 -2.56
CA GLN A 63 7.01 -11.55 -1.33
C GLN A 63 8.12 -12.49 -0.84
N ILE A 64 7.87 -13.25 0.22
CA ILE A 64 8.86 -14.15 0.85
C ILE A 64 9.43 -15.13 -0.18
N SER A 65 8.55 -15.73 -1.00
CA SER A 65 8.92 -16.77 -1.97
C SER A 65 9.43 -16.23 -3.31
N GLY A 66 9.61 -14.91 -3.46
CA GLY A 66 10.09 -14.29 -4.70
C GLY A 66 9.11 -13.29 -5.29
N ASN A 67 9.13 -13.16 -6.63
CA ASN A 67 8.26 -12.25 -7.35
C ASN A 67 6.80 -12.68 -7.23
N THR A 68 5.89 -11.73 -6.95
CA THR A 68 4.46 -12.04 -6.81
C THR A 68 3.86 -12.58 -8.10
N GLU A 69 4.31 -12.11 -9.26
CA GLU A 69 3.80 -12.54 -10.57
C GLU A 69 4.10 -14.00 -10.89
N ASP A 70 5.25 -14.49 -10.41
CA ASP A 70 5.67 -15.87 -10.62
C ASP A 70 5.01 -16.83 -9.62
N VAL A 71 4.72 -16.37 -8.40
CA VAL A 71 4.21 -17.24 -7.33
C VAL A 71 2.68 -17.30 -7.31
N MET A 72 2.03 -16.14 -7.35
CA MET A 72 0.57 -15.99 -7.42
C MET A 72 0.28 -14.62 -8.01
N GLY A 73 0.41 -14.53 -9.33
CA GLY A 73 0.26 -13.27 -10.04
C GLY A 73 -1.11 -12.65 -9.85
N HIS A 74 -1.10 -11.32 -9.83
CA HIS A 74 -2.33 -10.56 -9.82
C HIS A 74 -2.65 -10.16 -11.25
N ASP A 75 -3.93 -10.25 -11.62
CA ASP A 75 -4.42 -9.55 -12.81
C ASP A 75 -4.27 -8.03 -12.62
N ASP A 76 -4.81 -7.24 -13.55
CA ASP A 76 -4.86 -5.79 -13.41
C ASP A 76 -5.56 -5.40 -12.08
N LEU A 77 -4.77 -4.88 -11.13
CA LEU A 77 -5.29 -4.51 -9.81
C LEU A 77 -6.28 -3.35 -9.89
N HIS A 78 -6.13 -2.46 -10.87
CA HIS A 78 -7.08 -1.38 -11.10
C HIS A 78 -8.43 -1.96 -11.52
N GLU A 79 -8.45 -2.80 -12.55
CA GLU A 79 -9.69 -3.43 -13.00
C GLU A 79 -10.31 -4.29 -11.90
N ARG A 80 -9.48 -5.02 -11.15
CA ARG A 80 -9.95 -5.94 -10.10
C ARG A 80 -10.62 -5.20 -8.95
N PHE A 81 -9.99 -4.18 -8.37
CA PHE A 81 -10.63 -3.37 -7.33
C PHE A 81 -11.82 -2.58 -7.87
N GLY A 82 -11.71 -2.06 -9.11
CA GLY A 82 -12.82 -1.38 -9.79
C GLY A 82 -14.05 -2.28 -9.94
N ALA A 83 -13.86 -3.56 -10.25
CA ALA A 83 -14.95 -4.55 -10.34
C ALA A 83 -15.66 -4.79 -8.99
N PHE A 84 -14.97 -4.55 -7.87
CA PHE A 84 -15.57 -4.54 -6.53
C PHE A 84 -16.20 -3.19 -6.14
N GLY A 85 -16.26 -2.21 -7.05
CA GLY A 85 -16.89 -0.91 -6.82
C GLY A 85 -16.03 0.08 -6.03
N TRP A 86 -14.70 -0.12 -6.00
CA TRP A 86 -13.78 0.81 -5.38
C TRP A 86 -13.37 1.93 -6.35
N HIS A 87 -13.08 3.13 -5.81
CA HIS A 87 -12.36 4.16 -6.56
C HIS A 87 -10.87 3.83 -6.51
N VAL A 88 -10.27 3.58 -7.67
CA VAL A 88 -8.86 3.19 -7.78
C VAL A 88 -8.04 4.38 -8.25
N ILE A 89 -6.93 4.64 -7.56
CA ILE A 89 -5.95 5.66 -7.91
C ILE A 89 -4.61 4.97 -8.13
N ASP A 90 -4.12 4.98 -9.37
CA ASP A 90 -2.78 4.47 -9.69
C ASP A 90 -1.73 5.52 -9.37
N VAL A 91 -0.77 5.15 -8.52
CA VAL A 91 0.40 5.98 -8.23
C VAL A 91 1.59 5.37 -8.96
N ALA A 92 2.01 6.04 -10.04
CA ALA A 92 3.05 5.57 -10.94
C ALA A 92 4.41 5.42 -10.24
N ASP A 93 4.78 6.38 -9.37
CA ASP A 93 5.90 6.25 -8.44
C ASP A 93 5.41 6.38 -6.99
N GLY A 94 5.22 5.26 -6.32
CA GLY A 94 4.88 5.20 -4.90
C GLY A 94 6.03 5.61 -3.97
N ASN A 95 7.20 5.97 -4.49
CA ASN A 95 8.30 6.55 -3.70
C ASN A 95 8.38 8.07 -3.84
N ASP A 96 7.48 8.68 -4.64
CA ASP A 96 7.33 10.11 -4.82
C ASP A 96 6.26 10.64 -3.85
N ILE A 97 6.66 11.54 -2.96
CA ILE A 97 5.79 12.10 -1.92
C ILE A 97 4.69 12.97 -2.52
N ASP A 98 4.99 13.72 -3.60
CA ASP A 98 4.02 14.61 -4.23
C ASP A 98 2.93 13.82 -4.95
N GLN A 99 3.30 12.71 -5.61
CA GLN A 99 2.34 11.80 -6.22
C GLN A 99 1.46 11.12 -5.18
N LEU A 100 2.04 10.61 -4.08
CA LEU A 100 1.26 10.05 -2.97
C LEU A 100 0.33 11.10 -2.34
N HIS A 101 0.83 12.31 -2.11
CA HIS A 101 0.05 13.40 -1.55
C HIS A 101 -1.15 13.75 -2.46
N ALA A 102 -0.93 13.91 -3.76
CA ALA A 102 -1.99 14.16 -4.72
C ALA A 102 -3.06 13.04 -4.71
N ALA A 103 -2.62 11.78 -4.66
CA ALA A 103 -3.52 10.64 -4.58
C ALA A 103 -4.35 10.62 -3.28
N PHE A 104 -3.75 10.97 -2.15
CA PHE A 104 -4.48 11.09 -0.89
C PHE A 104 -5.45 12.28 -0.87
N GLU A 105 -5.10 13.40 -1.48
CA GLU A 105 -6.00 14.54 -1.65
C GLU A 105 -7.20 14.16 -2.53
N GLU A 106 -6.98 13.46 -3.64
CA GLU A 106 -8.06 12.95 -4.48
C GLU A 106 -8.97 11.99 -3.70
N ALA A 107 -8.39 11.01 -2.98
CA ALA A 107 -9.16 10.04 -2.21
C ALA A 107 -10.10 10.68 -1.18
N LYS A 108 -9.73 11.83 -0.60
CA LYS A 108 -10.57 12.59 0.35
C LYS A 108 -11.85 13.12 -0.29
N THR A 109 -11.81 13.41 -1.59
CA THR A 109 -12.95 13.99 -2.34
C THR A 109 -13.99 12.94 -2.74
N VAL A 110 -13.60 11.67 -2.84
CA VAL A 110 -14.48 10.56 -3.20
C VAL A 110 -15.53 10.31 -2.12
N LYS A 111 -16.79 10.13 -2.53
CA LYS A 111 -17.96 9.87 -1.68
C LYS A 111 -18.76 8.68 -2.19
N GLY A 112 -19.47 8.00 -1.29
CA GLY A 112 -20.33 6.87 -1.63
C GLY A 112 -19.63 5.54 -1.94
N GLN A 113 -18.29 5.52 -2.03
CA GLN A 113 -17.51 4.31 -2.28
C GLN A 113 -16.12 4.39 -1.61
N PRO A 114 -15.53 3.26 -1.21
CA PRO A 114 -14.16 3.22 -0.69
C PRO A 114 -13.11 3.56 -1.75
N THR A 115 -11.91 3.91 -1.31
CA THR A 115 -10.77 4.30 -2.18
C THR A 115 -9.59 3.36 -1.98
N VAL A 116 -8.88 3.03 -3.05
CA VAL A 116 -7.60 2.29 -2.99
C VAL A 116 -6.55 2.99 -3.85
N LEU A 117 -5.37 3.19 -3.27
CA LEU A 117 -4.19 3.65 -3.98
C LEU A 117 -3.33 2.43 -4.34
N ILE A 118 -3.04 2.24 -5.63
CA ILE A 118 -2.09 1.22 -6.09
C ILE A 118 -0.73 1.91 -6.24
N ALA A 119 0.12 1.78 -5.22
CA ALA A 119 1.40 2.48 -5.15
C ALA A 119 2.54 1.62 -5.66
N ASN A 120 3.09 1.95 -6.83
CA ASN A 120 4.24 1.25 -7.40
C ASN A 120 5.53 1.67 -6.67
N THR A 121 5.98 0.87 -5.73
CA THR A 121 7.16 1.16 -4.88
C THR A 121 8.35 0.28 -5.27
N VAL A 122 9.52 0.60 -4.70
CA VAL A 122 10.69 -0.27 -4.75
C VAL A 122 10.94 -0.85 -3.36
N LYS A 123 10.91 -2.17 -3.21
CA LYS A 123 11.21 -2.81 -1.94
C LYS A 123 12.63 -2.46 -1.47
N GLY A 124 12.77 -1.99 -0.24
CA GLY A 124 14.07 -1.57 0.29
C GLY A 124 14.59 -0.25 -0.31
N LYS A 125 13.70 0.59 -0.87
CA LYS A 125 14.05 1.91 -1.40
C LYS A 125 14.96 2.68 -0.44
N GLY A 126 16.01 3.28 -0.98
CA GLY A 126 16.91 4.14 -0.23
C GLY A 126 18.35 3.65 -0.17
N SER A 127 18.60 2.36 -0.41
CA SER A 127 19.95 1.80 -0.44
C SER A 127 20.08 0.68 -1.46
N SER A 128 21.12 0.75 -2.30
CA SER A 128 21.45 -0.29 -3.28
C SER A 128 21.73 -1.66 -2.64
N VAL A 129 22.05 -1.67 -1.33
CA VAL A 129 22.21 -2.89 -0.54
C VAL A 129 20.91 -3.70 -0.53
N MET A 130 19.75 -3.04 -0.42
CA MET A 130 18.44 -3.66 -0.20
C MET A 130 17.49 -3.56 -1.40
N GLU A 131 17.65 -2.55 -2.26
CA GLU A 131 16.69 -2.24 -3.32
C GLU A 131 16.40 -3.42 -4.25
N ASN A 132 15.11 -3.73 -4.40
CA ASN A 132 14.57 -4.75 -5.29
C ASN A 132 15.15 -6.16 -5.11
N LYS A 133 15.44 -6.55 -3.85
CA LYS A 133 16.02 -7.85 -3.52
C LYS A 133 15.12 -8.65 -2.58
N ALA A 134 14.63 -9.80 -3.04
CA ALA A 134 13.72 -10.66 -2.28
C ALA A 134 14.33 -11.16 -0.95
N ASN A 135 15.64 -11.45 -0.92
CA ASN A 135 16.32 -11.91 0.30
C ASN A 135 16.32 -10.87 1.43
N TRP A 136 16.08 -9.59 1.13
CA TRP A 136 15.94 -8.53 2.13
C TRP A 136 14.54 -8.44 2.75
N HIS A 137 13.65 -9.38 2.44
CA HIS A 137 12.32 -9.44 3.05
C HIS A 137 12.37 -9.66 4.58
N HIS A 138 13.30 -10.50 5.07
CA HIS A 138 13.48 -10.79 6.51
C HIS A 138 14.95 -10.80 6.96
N LYS A 139 15.87 -10.29 6.14
CA LYS A 139 17.29 -10.28 6.48
C LYS A 139 17.58 -9.20 7.52
N VAL A 140 18.36 -9.57 8.53
CA VAL A 140 18.98 -8.62 9.46
C VAL A 140 20.33 -8.20 8.84
N PRO A 141 20.60 -6.88 8.65
CA PRO A 141 21.87 -6.42 8.11
C PRO A 141 23.02 -6.75 9.07
N ASN A 142 24.18 -7.11 8.52
CA ASN A 142 25.43 -7.14 9.29
C ASN A 142 25.98 -5.72 9.53
N GLU A 143 27.10 -5.59 10.25
CA GLU A 143 27.68 -4.28 10.58
C GLU A 143 28.07 -3.45 9.34
N GLU A 144 28.67 -4.08 8.33
CA GLU A 144 29.09 -3.42 7.09
C GLU A 144 27.88 -2.95 6.27
N GLU A 145 26.88 -3.82 6.12
CA GLU A 145 25.63 -3.52 5.43
C GLU A 145 24.87 -2.39 6.13
N LEU A 146 24.80 -2.43 7.46
CA LEU A 146 24.15 -1.38 8.25
C LEU A 146 24.84 -0.04 8.10
N ALA A 147 26.18 -0.02 8.12
CA ALA A 147 26.96 1.20 7.91
C ALA A 147 26.70 1.80 6.52
N GLN A 148 26.68 0.94 5.49
CA GLN A 148 26.39 1.38 4.13
C GLN A 148 24.95 1.88 3.96
N ILE A 149 23.96 1.17 4.48
CA ILE A 149 22.54 1.58 4.44
C ILE A 149 22.36 2.95 5.11
N ARG A 150 22.98 3.17 6.27
CA ARG A 150 22.91 4.46 6.98
C ARG A 150 23.53 5.60 6.15
N LYS A 151 24.65 5.34 5.50
CA LYS A 151 25.30 6.30 4.61
C LYS A 151 24.39 6.68 3.44
N ASP A 152 23.84 5.69 2.73
CA ASP A 152 22.94 5.90 1.59
C ASP A 152 21.71 6.73 1.99
N LEU A 153 21.08 6.42 3.13
CA LEU A 153 19.92 7.15 3.63
C LEU A 153 20.26 8.60 4.05
N ALA A 154 21.44 8.82 4.63
CA ALA A 154 21.90 10.17 4.99
C ALA A 154 22.12 11.03 3.75
N GLU A 155 22.81 10.52 2.73
CA GLU A 155 23.04 11.23 1.46
C GLU A 155 21.72 11.62 0.79
N ARG A 156 20.74 10.72 0.78
CA ARG A 156 19.40 11.01 0.23
C ARG A 156 18.64 12.06 1.03
N LYS A 157 18.74 12.04 2.36
CA LYS A 157 18.14 13.06 3.22
C LYS A 157 18.70 14.44 2.89
N GLU A 158 20.01 14.57 2.77
CA GLU A 158 20.65 15.83 2.41
C GLU A 158 20.21 16.30 1.02
N ALA A 159 20.13 15.39 0.04
CA ALA A 159 19.62 15.70 -1.29
C ALA A 159 18.16 16.20 -1.27
N ALA A 160 17.30 15.61 -0.43
CA ALA A 160 15.90 16.03 -0.30
C ALA A 160 15.71 17.37 0.45
N LEU A 161 16.66 17.78 1.28
CA LEU A 161 16.62 19.05 2.01
C LEU A 161 17.21 20.23 1.21
N HIS A 162 18.03 19.93 0.20
CA HIS A 162 18.84 20.92 -0.52
C HIS A 162 18.70 20.90 -2.05
N GLY A 163 17.97 19.92 -2.60
CA GLY A 163 17.55 19.87 -4.00
C GLY A 163 16.16 20.47 -4.18
#